data_AF-A0A6J4S3L4-F1
#
_entry.id   AF-A0A6J4S3L4-F1
#
_cell.length_a   1.000
_cell.length_b   1.000
_cell.length_c   1.000
_cell.angle_alpha   90.00
_cell.angle_beta   90.00
_cell.angle_gamma   90.00
#
_symmetry.space_group_name_H-M   'P 1'
#
loop_
_entity.id
_entity.type
_entity.pdbx_description
1 polymer ?
#
loop_
_entity_poly.entity_id
_entity_poly.type
_entity_poly.pdbx_seq_one_letter_code
_entity_poly.pdbx_strand_id
1 'polypeptide(L)'
;LQANPVGVDHLIHNAVGAWVDLDSGALGRGRTRGDLDYVTVLRGAEASFVGLRLPYWPEVKDLALRAAAAFPWVRSVGWDIAISERGPVLVEGNERWAISLVQMPAPHGLMTGEFKELYEALKRGDGPS
;
A
#
# COMPACT_ATOMS: atom_id res chain seq x y z
N LEU A 1 -1.00 -19.79 0.41
CA LEU A 1 -2.10 -19.63 1.40
C LEU A 1 -1.54 -19.78 2.81
N GLN A 2 -1.86 -18.86 3.73
CA GLN A 2 -1.42 -18.95 5.13
C GLN A 2 -2.05 -20.18 5.80
N ALA A 3 -1.28 -20.85 6.67
CA ALA A 3 -1.83 -21.91 7.51
C ALA A 3 -2.77 -21.25 8.53
N ASN A 4 -4.07 -21.48 8.35
CA ASN A 4 -5.19 -20.95 9.14
C ASN A 4 -5.71 -19.55 8.70
N PRO A 5 -6.63 -19.47 7.72
CA PRO A 5 -7.18 -18.20 7.26
C PRO A 5 -8.21 -17.74 8.29
N VAL A 6 -7.79 -16.94 9.27
CA VAL A 6 -8.70 -15.93 9.81
C VAL A 6 -8.91 -14.99 8.64
N GLY A 7 -10.04 -15.10 7.93
CA GLY A 7 -10.26 -14.62 6.55
C GLY A 7 -10.04 -13.12 6.32
N VAL A 8 -8.80 -12.67 6.47
CA VAL A 8 -8.38 -11.29 6.57
C VAL A 8 -6.96 -11.22 5.99
N ASP A 9 -6.84 -10.78 4.74
CA ASP A 9 -5.56 -10.56 4.06
C ASP A 9 -4.94 -9.23 4.53
N HIS A 10 -4.58 -9.15 5.82
CA HIS A 10 -4.03 -7.95 6.45
C HIS A 10 -2.56 -8.16 6.84
N LEU A 11 -1.73 -7.16 6.56
CA LEU A 11 -0.30 -7.18 6.90
C LEU A 11 -0.02 -7.34 8.40
N ILE A 12 -0.93 -6.83 9.23
CA ILE A 12 -0.86 -6.97 10.69
C ILE A 12 -0.90 -8.45 11.13
N HIS A 13 -1.54 -9.32 10.33
CA HIS A 13 -1.69 -10.75 10.56
C HIS A 13 -0.73 -11.60 9.68
N ASN A 14 0.47 -11.07 9.40
CA ASN A 14 1.54 -11.74 8.64
C ASN A 14 1.22 -12.03 7.17
N ALA A 15 0.27 -11.32 6.56
CA ALA A 15 0.17 -11.30 5.11
C ALA A 15 1.48 -10.78 4.49
N VAL A 16 1.70 -11.10 3.21
CA VAL A 16 2.86 -10.59 2.48
C VAL A 16 2.49 -9.22 1.91
N GLY A 17 3.24 -8.19 2.28
CA GLY A 17 3.11 -6.86 1.70
C GLY A 17 4.21 -6.66 0.69
N ALA A 18 3.86 -6.21 -0.50
CA ALA A 18 4.81 -5.88 -1.56
C ALA A 18 4.71 -4.39 -1.89
N TRP A 19 5.85 -3.78 -2.18
CA TRP A 19 5.86 -2.44 -2.75
C TRP A 19 5.26 -2.48 -4.15
N VAL A 20 4.55 -1.43 -4.52
CA VAL A 20 4.04 -1.24 -5.88
C VAL A 20 4.75 -0.04 -6.47
N ASP A 21 5.36 -0.22 -7.63
CA ASP A 21 5.89 0.89 -8.42
C ASP A 21 4.73 1.79 -8.87
N LEU A 22 4.74 3.05 -8.43
CA LEU A 22 3.60 3.97 -8.60
C LEU A 22 3.32 4.33 -10.06
N ASP A 23 4.33 4.28 -10.92
CA ASP A 23 4.17 4.58 -12.34
C ASP A 23 3.57 3.39 -13.08
N SER A 24 4.14 2.20 -12.86
CA SER A 24 3.94 1.03 -13.70
C SER A 24 2.95 0.01 -13.13
N GLY A 25 2.65 0.08 -11.84
CA GLY A 25 1.86 -0.91 -11.11
C GLY A 25 2.60 -2.23 -10.86
N ALA A 26 3.91 -2.28 -11.11
CA ALA A 26 4.71 -3.47 -10.95
C ALA A 26 5.01 -3.77 -9.47
N LEU A 27 4.87 -5.03 -9.08
CA LEU A 27 5.17 -5.48 -7.73
C LEU A 27 6.69 -5.60 -7.52
N GLY A 28 7.17 -5.05 -6.41
CA GLY A 28 8.51 -5.26 -5.89
C GLY A 28 8.60 -6.54 -5.05
N ARG A 29 9.70 -6.69 -4.31
CA ARG A 29 9.84 -7.76 -3.32
C ARG A 29 8.90 -7.50 -2.15
N GLY A 30 8.32 -8.55 -1.60
CA GLY A 30 7.47 -8.47 -0.43
C GLY A 30 8.21 -8.73 0.88
N ARG A 31 7.53 -8.45 2.00
CA ARG A 31 7.93 -8.83 3.36
C ARG A 31 6.70 -9.19 4.18
N THR A 32 6.92 -9.91 5.27
CA THR A 32 5.90 -10.12 6.31
C THR A 32 6.28 -9.34 7.56
N ARG A 33 5.32 -9.06 8.45
CA ARG A 33 5.61 -8.31 9.68
C ARG A 33 6.63 -9.02 10.59
N GLY A 34 6.56 -10.34 10.67
CA GLY A 34 7.38 -11.15 11.59
C GLY A 34 8.78 -11.49 11.07
N ASP A 35 9.10 -11.17 9.82
CA ASP A 35 10.34 -11.60 9.17
C ASP A 35 10.99 -10.44 8.38
N LEU A 36 12.31 -10.31 8.50
CA LEU A 36 13.09 -9.32 7.79
C LEU A 36 13.55 -9.81 6.41
N ASP A 37 13.39 -11.09 6.11
CA ASP A 37 13.72 -11.63 4.81
C ASP A 37 12.71 -11.19 3.74
N TYR A 38 13.21 -11.03 2.52
CA TYR A 38 12.35 -10.72 1.39
C TYR A 38 11.63 -11.98 0.90
N VAL A 39 10.34 -11.81 0.63
CA VAL A 39 9.49 -12.81 -0.02
C VAL A 39 9.32 -12.41 -1.48
N THR A 40 9.61 -13.31 -2.41
CA THR A 40 9.41 -13.08 -3.85
C THR A 40 8.46 -14.09 -4.48
N VAL A 41 8.27 -15.24 -3.83
CA VAL A 41 7.36 -16.32 -4.24
C VAL A 41 6.43 -16.61 -3.07
N LEU A 42 5.12 -16.61 -3.32
CA LEU A 42 4.12 -16.94 -2.30
C LEU A 42 4.08 -18.47 -2.07
N ARG A 43 3.76 -18.90 -0.85
CA ARG A 43 3.57 -20.33 -0.56
C ARG A 43 2.48 -20.92 -1.46
N GLY A 44 2.87 -21.91 -2.27
CA GLY A 44 2.01 -22.59 -3.24
C GLY A 44 2.01 -21.98 -4.64
N ALA A 45 2.77 -20.92 -4.88
CA ALA A 45 3.00 -20.37 -6.21
C ALA A 45 4.25 -20.99 -6.84
N GLU A 46 4.20 -21.19 -8.16
CA GLU A 46 5.32 -21.71 -8.94
C GLU A 46 6.25 -20.60 -9.46
N ALA A 47 5.78 -19.35 -9.45
CA ALA A 47 6.48 -18.20 -10.01
C ALA A 47 6.57 -17.03 -9.02
N SER A 48 7.60 -16.21 -9.22
CA SER A 48 7.79 -14.95 -8.49
C SER A 48 6.71 -13.94 -8.86
N PHE A 49 6.22 -13.19 -7.87
CA PHE A 49 5.31 -12.07 -8.11
C PHE A 49 6.06 -10.78 -8.47
N VAL A 50 7.37 -10.72 -8.24
CA VAL A 50 8.19 -9.54 -8.56
C VAL A 50 8.11 -9.25 -10.07
N GLY A 51 7.75 -8.02 -10.42
CA GLY A 51 7.56 -7.57 -11.80
C GLY A 51 6.16 -7.81 -12.37
N LEU A 52 5.30 -8.58 -11.69
CA LEU A 52 3.89 -8.67 -12.07
C LEU A 52 3.24 -7.29 -11.94
N ARG A 53 2.42 -6.92 -12.92
CA ARG A 53 1.70 -5.64 -12.93
C ARG A 53 0.29 -5.85 -12.42
N LEU A 54 -0.12 -5.01 -11.48
CA LEU A 54 -1.49 -4.99 -11.00
C LEU A 54 -2.43 -4.58 -12.15
N PRO A 55 -3.51 -5.34 -12.39
CA PRO A 55 -4.52 -4.94 -13.36
C PRO A 55 -5.22 -3.66 -12.90
N TYR A 56 -5.69 -2.85 -13.85
CA TYR A 56 -6.41 -1.60 -13.59
C TYR A 56 -5.63 -0.58 -12.75
N TRP A 57 -4.28 -0.59 -12.80
CA TRP A 57 -3.46 0.31 -11.97
C TRP A 57 -3.77 1.81 -12.17
N PRO A 58 -3.97 2.32 -13.40
CA PRO A 58 -4.41 3.70 -13.59
C PRO A 58 -5.72 4.02 -12.86
N GLU A 59 -6.69 3.12 -12.89
CA GLU A 59 -8.00 3.25 -12.27
C GLU A 59 -7.92 3.15 -10.74
N VAL A 60 -7.03 2.32 -10.21
CA VAL A 60 -6.71 2.26 -8.77
C VAL A 60 -6.18 3.60 -8.30
N LYS A 61 -5.24 4.21 -9.04
CA LYS A 61 -4.71 5.53 -8.72
C LYS A 61 -5.79 6.61 -8.76
N ASP A 62 -6.61 6.61 -9.80
CA ASP A 62 -7.74 7.55 -9.91
C ASP A 62 -8.71 7.41 -8.74
N LEU A 63 -9.08 6.17 -8.38
CA LEU A 63 -9.95 5.90 -7.23
C LEU A 63 -9.33 6.42 -5.92
N ALA A 64 -8.05 6.17 -5.68
CA ALA A 64 -7.35 6.64 -4.48
C ALA A 64 -7.33 8.17 -4.40
N LEU A 65 -7.07 8.87 -5.51
CA LEU A 65 -7.07 10.33 -5.58
C LEU A 65 -8.47 10.91 -5.35
N ARG A 66 -9.51 10.33 -5.98
CA ARG A 66 -10.90 10.75 -5.75
C ARG A 66 -11.35 10.50 -4.32
N ALA A 67 -10.96 9.39 -3.72
CA ALA A 67 -11.24 9.10 -2.32
C ALA A 67 -10.56 10.14 -1.41
N ALA A 68 -9.29 10.43 -1.62
CA ALA A 68 -8.58 11.46 -0.85
C ALA A 68 -9.24 12.86 -0.99
N ALA A 69 -9.63 13.25 -2.22
CA ALA A 69 -10.27 14.54 -2.49
C ALA A 69 -11.68 14.66 -1.90
N ALA A 70 -12.37 13.55 -1.63
CA ALA A 70 -13.69 13.56 -1.00
C ALA A 70 -13.65 13.89 0.51
N PHE A 71 -12.48 13.78 1.16
CA PHE A 71 -12.27 14.07 2.57
C PHE A 71 -11.16 15.11 2.78
N PRO A 72 -11.29 16.33 2.22
CA PRO A 72 -10.21 17.33 2.20
C PRO A 72 -9.78 17.81 3.60
N TRP A 73 -10.63 17.62 4.62
CA TRP A 73 -10.32 17.94 6.01
C TRP A 73 -9.41 16.90 6.69
N VAL A 74 -9.20 15.72 6.09
CA VAL A 74 -8.30 14.69 6.62
C VAL A 74 -6.95 14.79 5.94
N ARG A 75 -5.90 15.04 6.73
CA ARG A 75 -4.54 15.26 6.20
C ARG A 75 -3.92 14.04 5.54
N SER A 76 -4.25 12.84 6.01
CA SER A 76 -3.75 11.57 5.45
C SER A 76 -4.66 10.41 5.84
N VAL A 77 -4.95 9.54 4.89
CA VAL A 77 -5.70 8.28 5.08
C VAL A 77 -4.97 7.18 4.32
N GLY A 78 -4.87 5.98 4.91
CA GLY A 78 -4.49 4.78 4.17
C GLY A 78 -5.72 4.13 3.57
N TRP A 79 -5.81 4.09 2.25
CA TRP A 79 -6.95 3.51 1.56
C TRP A 79 -6.70 2.05 1.21
N ASP A 80 -7.59 1.18 1.66
CA ASP A 80 -7.59 -0.22 1.26
C ASP A 80 -8.46 -0.36 0.00
N ILE A 81 -7.82 -0.76 -1.10
CA ILE A 81 -8.47 -0.90 -2.41
C ILE A 81 -8.29 -2.34 -2.88
N ALA A 82 -9.42 -3.04 -3.07
CA ALA A 82 -9.43 -4.36 -3.68
C ALA A 82 -9.53 -4.24 -5.20
N ILE A 83 -8.76 -5.04 -5.94
CA ILE A 83 -8.89 -5.14 -7.40
C ILE A 83 -9.74 -6.37 -7.72
N SER A 84 -10.99 -6.15 -8.13
CA SER A 84 -11.91 -7.21 -8.52
C SER A 84 -11.86 -7.49 -10.02
N GLU A 85 -12.56 -8.53 -10.48
CA GLU A 85 -12.74 -8.82 -11.91
C GLU A 85 -13.39 -7.65 -12.68
N ARG A 86 -14.16 -6.80 -11.98
CA ARG A 86 -14.87 -5.64 -12.55
C ARG A 86 -14.13 -4.32 -12.36
N GLY A 87 -12.92 -4.35 -11.80
CA GLY A 87 -12.13 -3.16 -11.50
C GLY A 87 -11.97 -2.88 -10.00
N PRO A 88 -11.37 -1.73 -9.64
CA PRO A 88 -11.04 -1.39 -8.26
C PRO A 88 -12.26 -1.05 -7.42
N VAL A 89 -12.26 -1.48 -6.17
CA VAL A 89 -13.31 -1.28 -5.17
C VAL A 89 -12.67 -0.73 -3.90
N LEU A 90 -13.16 0.40 -3.41
CA LEU A 90 -12.74 0.97 -2.14
C LEU A 90 -13.33 0.15 -0.99
N VAL A 91 -12.49 -0.34 -0.08
CA VAL A 91 -12.90 -1.23 1.02
C VAL A 91 -12.96 -0.46 2.33
N GLU A 92 -11.86 0.21 2.72
CA GLU A 92 -11.72 0.88 4.00
C GLU A 92 -10.81 2.12 3.90
N GLY A 93 -11.07 3.13 4.74
CA GLY A 93 -10.20 4.27 4.95
C GLY A 93 -9.63 4.25 6.37
N ASN A 94 -8.33 4.04 6.49
CA ASN A 94 -7.63 3.91 7.76
C ASN A 94 -6.99 5.25 8.18
N GLU A 95 -7.56 5.87 9.21
CA GLU A 95 -7.01 7.10 9.84
C GLU A 95 -5.61 6.87 10.45
N ARG A 96 -5.34 5.64 10.91
CA ARG A 96 -4.04 5.19 11.46
C ARG A 96 -3.49 4.04 10.62
N TRP A 97 -2.99 4.37 9.43
CA TRP A 97 -2.53 3.40 8.43
C TRP A 97 -1.15 2.80 8.69
N ALA A 98 -0.63 2.88 9.93
CA ALA A 98 0.61 2.25 10.37
C ALA A 98 1.77 2.36 9.36
N ILE A 99 2.34 3.57 9.22
CA ILE A 99 3.42 3.93 8.27
C ILE A 99 4.56 2.90 8.21
N SER A 100 4.89 2.27 9.34
CA SER A 100 5.90 1.21 9.41
C SER A 100 5.58 0.03 8.50
N LEU A 101 4.32 -0.38 8.36
CA LEU A 101 3.90 -1.49 7.51
C LEU A 101 4.06 -1.17 6.03
N VAL A 102 3.85 0.09 5.63
CA VAL A 102 4.10 0.55 4.26
C VAL A 102 5.61 0.65 3.97
N GLN A 103 6.39 1.08 4.96
CA GLN A 103 7.84 1.22 4.80
C GLN A 103 8.57 -0.11 4.73
N MET A 104 8.07 -1.17 5.37
CA MET A 104 8.73 -2.48 5.41
C MET A 104 9.07 -3.06 4.02
N PRO A 105 8.13 -3.12 3.06
CA PRO A 105 8.45 -3.60 1.71
C PRO A 105 9.04 -2.52 0.79
N ALA A 106 9.08 -1.25 1.22
CA ALA A 106 9.52 -0.15 0.37
C ALA A 106 11.02 -0.29 -0.01
N PRO A 107 11.39 0.07 -1.26
CA PRO A 107 12.79 0.01 -1.70
C PRO A 107 13.69 1.08 -1.05
N HIS A 108 13.08 2.09 -0.41
CA HIS A 108 13.75 3.18 0.29
C HIS A 108 12.89 3.65 1.48
N GLY A 109 13.46 4.48 2.36
CA GLY A 109 12.70 5.13 3.43
C GLY A 109 11.63 6.06 2.86
N LEU A 110 10.49 6.19 3.56
CA LEU A 110 9.37 7.01 3.10
C LEU A 110 9.61 8.52 3.25
N MET A 111 10.56 8.93 4.11
CA MET A 111 10.91 10.34 4.35
C MET A 111 11.78 10.95 3.23
N THR A 112 11.31 10.83 1.99
CA THR A 112 11.94 11.37 0.78
C THR A 112 10.87 12.01 -0.12
N GLY A 113 11.31 12.85 -1.07
CA GLY A 113 10.43 13.48 -2.07
C GLY A 113 9.23 14.22 -1.48
N GLU A 114 8.10 14.14 -2.19
CA GLU A 114 6.84 14.82 -1.86
C GLU A 114 6.29 14.44 -0.48
N PHE A 115 6.47 13.19 -0.04
CA PHE A 115 6.01 12.77 1.29
C PHE A 115 6.77 13.47 2.41
N LYS A 116 8.09 13.67 2.26
CA LYS A 116 8.88 14.45 3.21
C LYS A 116 8.43 15.91 3.22
N GLU A 117 8.19 16.50 2.06
CA GLU A 117 7.75 17.89 1.94
C GLU A 117 6.39 18.10 2.61
N LEU A 118 5.43 17.20 2.37
CA LEU A 118 4.13 17.19 3.03
C LEU A 118 4.27 17.05 4.55
N TYR A 119 5.08 16.09 5.02
CA TYR A 119 5.30 15.89 6.45
C TYR A 119 5.86 17.16 7.13
N GLU A 120 6.86 17.79 6.53
CA GLU A 120 7.47 19.00 7.08
C GLU A 120 6.50 20.20 7.04
N ALA A 121 5.67 20.33 6.00
CA ALA A 121 4.63 21.37 5.95
C ALA A 121 3.59 21.18 7.06
N LEU A 122 3.11 19.95 7.26
CA LEU A 122 2.17 19.62 8.33
C LEU A 122 2.77 19.86 9.73
N LYS A 123 4.07 19.61 9.90
CA LYS A 123 4.79 19.84 11.16
C LYS A 123 4.95 21.34 11.49
N ARG A 124 5.15 22.18 10.47
CA ARG A 124 5.26 23.64 10.64
C ARG A 124 3.90 24.32 10.91
N GLY A 125 2.79 23.63 10.62
CA GLY A 125 1.45 24.22 10.68
C GLY A 125 1.05 24.92 9.38
N ASP A 126 1.86 24.81 8.33
CA ASP A 126 1.67 25.45 7.02
C ASP A 126 0.80 24.59 6.07
N GLY A 127 -0.11 23.77 6.62
CA GLY A 127 -0.97 22.92 5.79
C GLY A 127 -1.86 23.77 4.87
N PRO A 128 -2.19 23.30 3.64
CA PRO A 128 -3.09 24.02 2.76
C PRO A 128 -4.41 24.27 3.49
N SER A 129 -4.84 25.54 3.46
CA SER A 129 -6.11 26.05 4.01
C SER A 129 -7.31 25.56 3.22
#